data_AF-A0A970WF25-F1
#
_entry.id   AF-A0A970WF25-F1
#
_cell.length_a   1.000
_cell.length_b   1.000
_cell.length_c   1.000
_cell.angle_alpha   90.00
_cell.angle_beta   90.00
_cell.angle_gamma   90.00
#
_symmetry.space_group_name_H-M   'P 1'
#
loop_
_entity.id
_entity.type
_entity.pdbx_description
1 polymer ?
#
loop_
_entity_poly.entity_id
_entity_poly.type
_entity_poly.pdbx_seq_one_letter_code
_entity_poly.pdbx_strand_id
1 'polypeptide(L)'
;MNKSLIDRRTYGVVTCLALLSLVGFVAACAQQNAPSQTASSVSSSAPAATTVVADVSEPGAAAPPAAETAAAPGGAVETVGSCDGENTATVPKGLTGKALADALMDQWTRDHPEANWVAEQKEKHNLPAPADNSHLLKGDQGKNHSYGNYSELDILTWARETEKAVAEGSRIFHSAAELGSASSVSCDMCHPHASNTHPETYPKFQVQLGRVVLLRDMINWCMENPVRAEKLQPDSPTMRALEAYIMAQRKGVPMEFGKH
;
A
#
# COMPACT_ATOMS: atom_id res chain seq x y z
N MET A 1 -34.48 -35.76 8.75
CA MET A 1 -35.47 -34.90 8.08
C MET A 1 -35.08 -34.79 6.61
N ASN A 2 -35.94 -35.33 5.74
CA ASN A 2 -35.79 -35.35 4.28
C ASN A 2 -36.25 -34.04 3.62
N LYS A 3 -35.61 -33.68 2.50
CA LYS A 3 -36.12 -33.06 1.25
C LYS A 3 -34.95 -32.34 0.56
N SER A 4 -34.76 -32.32 -0.75
CA SER A 4 -35.39 -32.97 -1.89
C SER A 4 -34.50 -32.67 -3.09
N LEU A 5 -34.15 -33.69 -3.88
CA LEU A 5 -33.64 -33.56 -5.24
C LEU A 5 -34.79 -33.06 -6.14
N ILE A 6 -34.55 -32.03 -6.97
CA ILE A 6 -35.30 -31.75 -8.20
C ILE A 6 -34.33 -31.18 -9.25
N ASP A 7 -33.85 -32.08 -10.09
CA ASP A 7 -33.84 -32.07 -11.56
C ASP A 7 -33.97 -30.72 -12.32
N ARG A 8 -33.02 -30.44 -13.23
CA ARG A 8 -33.27 -29.75 -14.50
C ARG A 8 -32.34 -30.25 -15.60
N ARG A 9 -32.80 -31.30 -16.28
CA ARG A 9 -32.39 -31.77 -17.61
C ARG A 9 -32.69 -30.73 -18.73
N THR A 10 -31.70 -30.53 -19.59
CA THR A 10 -31.77 -30.48 -21.08
C THR A 10 -32.87 -29.68 -21.80
N TYR A 11 -32.45 -28.63 -22.53
CA TYR A 11 -32.93 -28.21 -23.86
C TYR A 11 -31.69 -27.59 -24.57
N GLY A 12 -31.21 -28.06 -25.73
CA GLY A 12 -31.87 -27.98 -27.05
C GLY A 12 -31.28 -26.77 -27.81
N VAL A 13 -30.14 -26.92 -28.49
CA VAL A 13 -30.01 -27.14 -29.95
C VAL A 13 -30.25 -25.88 -30.80
N VAL A 14 -29.14 -25.40 -31.37
CA VAL A 14 -28.93 -24.91 -32.75
C VAL A 14 -29.78 -23.74 -33.23
N THR A 15 -29.12 -22.60 -33.43
CA THR A 15 -29.44 -21.71 -34.55
C THR A 15 -28.16 -21.17 -35.16
N CYS A 16 -27.88 -21.69 -36.35
CA CYS A 16 -26.85 -21.27 -37.28
C CYS A 16 -27.32 -19.98 -37.97
N LEU A 17 -26.51 -18.93 -37.94
CA LEU A 17 -26.61 -17.83 -38.90
C LEU A 17 -25.20 -17.28 -39.14
N ALA A 18 -24.54 -17.90 -40.11
CA ALA A 18 -23.35 -17.39 -40.76
C ALA A 18 -23.71 -16.16 -41.60
N LEU A 19 -23.06 -15.04 -41.31
CA LEU A 19 -22.99 -13.90 -42.22
C LEU A 19 -21.52 -13.68 -42.56
N LEU A 20 -21.12 -14.28 -43.68
CA LEU A 20 -19.87 -14.02 -44.37
C LEU A 20 -19.79 -12.53 -44.73
N SER A 21 -18.82 -11.83 -44.16
CA SER A 21 -18.36 -10.54 -44.68
C SER A 21 -16.98 -10.73 -45.29
N LEU A 22 -16.91 -10.48 -46.60
CA LEU A 22 -15.75 -10.65 -47.47
C LEU A 22 -14.55 -9.85 -46.96
N VAL A 23 -13.42 -10.55 -46.82
CA VAL A 23 -12.08 -9.98 -46.66
C VAL A 23 -11.60 -9.51 -48.04
N GLY A 24 -11.49 -8.20 -48.23
CA GLY A 24 -10.82 -7.58 -49.37
C GLY A 24 -9.34 -7.36 -49.06
N PHE A 25 -8.49 -8.22 -49.61
CA PHE A 25 -7.04 -8.03 -49.69
C PHE A 25 -6.75 -6.94 -50.74
N VAL A 26 -6.09 -5.85 -50.34
CA VAL A 26 -5.34 -4.99 -51.25
C VAL A 26 -3.90 -4.93 -50.76
N ALA A 27 -3.03 -5.64 -51.46
CA ALA A 27 -1.59 -5.50 -51.35
C ALA A 27 -1.15 -4.23 -52.11
N ALA A 28 -0.45 -3.34 -51.43
CA ALA A 28 0.38 -2.33 -52.08
C ALA A 28 1.65 -2.12 -51.25
N CYS A 29 2.78 -2.50 -51.86
CA CYS A 29 4.13 -2.20 -51.45
C CYS A 29 4.37 -0.68 -51.48
N ALA A 30 5.12 -0.14 -50.51
CA ALA A 30 6.34 0.65 -50.76
C ALA A 30 6.88 1.34 -49.50
N GLN A 31 8.19 1.18 -49.33
CA GLN A 31 9.17 2.09 -48.73
C GLN A 31 8.89 2.76 -47.37
N GLN A 32 9.59 2.21 -46.37
CA GLN A 32 10.71 2.86 -45.67
C GLN A 32 10.70 4.40 -45.59
N ASN A 33 10.59 4.91 -44.36
CA ASN A 33 11.49 5.95 -43.85
C ASN A 33 11.42 6.01 -42.32
N ALA A 34 12.47 5.50 -41.67
CA ALA A 34 12.75 5.77 -40.27
C ALA A 34 13.64 7.03 -40.19
N PRO A 35 13.35 8.01 -39.32
CA PRO A 35 14.37 8.95 -38.89
C PRO A 35 15.09 8.39 -37.66
N SER A 36 16.30 7.96 -37.93
CA SER A 36 17.52 8.02 -37.12
C SER A 36 17.40 8.64 -35.73
N GLN A 37 17.74 7.82 -34.74
CA GLN A 37 18.18 8.23 -33.41
C GLN A 37 19.34 9.23 -33.55
N THR A 38 19.19 10.42 -32.97
CA THR A 38 20.34 11.28 -32.64
C THR A 38 20.67 11.06 -31.17
N ALA A 39 21.61 10.14 -30.96
CA ALA A 39 22.33 10.03 -29.70
C ALA A 39 23.16 11.31 -29.54
N SER A 40 22.72 12.21 -28.66
CA SER A 40 23.57 13.29 -28.16
C SER A 40 24.27 12.79 -26.90
N SER A 41 25.49 12.30 -27.08
CA SER A 41 26.43 12.05 -26.00
C SER A 41 26.90 13.39 -25.43
N VAL A 42 26.45 13.74 -24.23
CA VAL A 42 27.09 14.78 -23.42
C VAL A 42 27.81 14.07 -22.27
N SER A 43 29.12 13.89 -22.45
CA SER A 43 30.06 13.67 -21.35
C SER A 43 30.45 15.02 -20.78
N SER A 44 30.33 15.20 -19.46
CA SER A 44 31.27 16.02 -18.70
C SER A 44 31.18 15.75 -17.19
N SER A 45 32.19 15.02 -16.71
CA SER A 45 32.97 15.24 -15.48
C SER A 45 32.25 15.58 -14.16
N ALA A 46 32.13 14.56 -13.30
CA ALA A 46 32.14 14.73 -11.84
C ALA A 46 33.58 15.01 -11.35
N PRO A 47 33.79 15.87 -10.34
CA PRO A 47 35.00 15.84 -9.55
C PRO A 47 34.85 14.90 -8.35
N ALA A 48 35.92 14.15 -8.10
CA ALA A 48 36.12 13.32 -6.93
C ALA A 48 36.27 14.16 -5.66
N ALA A 49 35.69 13.69 -4.56
CA ALA A 49 36.05 14.08 -3.19
C ALA A 49 35.99 12.81 -2.33
N THR A 50 37.13 12.12 -2.22
CA THR A 50 37.99 12.10 -1.03
C THR A 50 37.32 11.43 0.16
N THR A 51 37.63 10.14 0.28
CA THR A 51 37.49 9.30 1.46
C THR A 51 38.27 9.93 2.61
N VAL A 52 37.57 10.43 3.63
CA VAL A 52 38.17 10.71 4.93
C VAL A 52 37.79 9.56 5.84
N VAL A 53 38.76 8.69 6.10
CA VAL A 53 38.70 7.67 7.14
C VAL A 53 38.96 8.39 8.46
N ALA A 54 37.93 8.59 9.27
CA ALA A 54 38.08 9.02 10.64
C ALA A 54 37.93 7.79 11.54
N ASP A 55 39.06 7.34 12.05
CA ASP A 55 39.19 6.46 13.20
C ASP A 55 38.55 7.14 14.42
N VAL A 56 37.43 6.59 14.89
CA VAL A 56 36.82 6.96 16.17
C VAL A 56 36.72 5.68 16.99
N SER A 57 37.68 5.53 17.89
CA SER A 57 37.65 4.54 18.95
C SER A 57 36.38 4.71 19.79
N GLU A 58 35.63 3.63 19.96
CA GLU A 58 34.46 3.56 20.85
C GLU A 58 34.87 3.79 22.32
N PRO A 59 34.28 4.75 23.04
CA PRO A 59 34.23 4.68 24.49
C PRO A 59 33.12 3.70 24.88
N GLY A 60 33.50 2.68 25.66
CA GLY A 60 32.68 1.54 26.05
C GLY A 60 31.25 1.89 26.46
N ALA A 61 30.30 1.31 25.74
CA ALA A 61 28.90 1.32 26.11
C ALA A 61 28.73 0.57 27.45
N ALA A 62 28.34 1.33 28.48
CA ALA A 62 27.80 0.75 29.70
C ALA A 62 26.60 -0.13 29.34
N ALA A 63 26.62 -1.36 29.87
CA ALA A 63 25.54 -2.32 29.69
C ALA A 63 24.18 -1.70 30.09
N PRO A 64 23.11 -1.92 29.32
CA PRO A 64 21.77 -1.55 29.78
C PRO A 64 21.47 -2.30 31.08
N PRO A 65 20.79 -1.67 32.07
CA PRO A 65 20.37 -2.40 33.26
C PRO A 65 19.51 -3.58 32.79
N ALA A 66 19.88 -4.77 33.26
CA ALA A 66 19.14 -5.99 33.01
C ALA A 66 17.66 -5.74 33.30
N ALA A 67 16.81 -5.97 32.30
CA ALA A 67 15.38 -6.12 32.52
C ALA A 67 15.19 -7.31 33.46
N GLU A 68 14.95 -7.02 34.73
CA GLU A 68 14.66 -8.02 35.74
C GLU A 68 13.19 -8.45 35.61
N THR A 69 12.89 -9.21 34.55
CA THR A 69 11.67 -10.02 34.43
C THR A 69 11.95 -11.28 33.62
N ALA A 70 13.00 -12.01 33.98
CA ALA A 70 13.05 -13.44 33.68
C ALA A 70 12.24 -14.16 34.76
N ALA A 71 10.97 -14.46 34.46
CA ALA A 71 10.19 -15.37 35.29
C ALA A 71 10.96 -16.70 35.42
N ALA A 72 11.20 -17.13 36.66
CA ALA A 72 11.81 -18.41 36.94
C ALA A 72 10.99 -19.55 36.30
N PRO A 73 11.62 -20.59 35.72
CA PRO A 73 10.90 -21.73 35.19
C PRO A 73 10.27 -22.50 36.37
N GLY A 74 8.96 -22.29 36.59
CA GLY A 74 8.21 -22.91 37.69
C GLY A 74 7.18 -22.01 38.40
N GLY A 75 7.01 -20.75 38.01
CA GLY A 75 5.95 -19.89 38.54
C GLY A 75 4.55 -20.39 38.17
N ALA A 76 3.60 -20.35 39.11
CA ALA A 76 2.20 -20.66 38.81
C ALA A 76 1.70 -19.73 37.69
N VAL A 77 1.05 -20.30 36.67
CA VAL A 77 0.42 -19.56 35.57
C VAL A 77 -1.09 -19.59 35.71
N GLU A 78 -1.77 -18.60 35.16
CA GLU A 78 -3.22 -18.54 35.06
C GLU A 78 -3.68 -18.22 33.64
N THR A 79 -4.84 -18.76 33.28
CA THR A 79 -5.47 -18.55 31.98
C THR A 79 -6.37 -17.32 32.05
N VAL A 80 -6.13 -16.35 31.17
CA VAL A 80 -6.88 -15.09 31.08
C VAL A 80 -7.44 -14.95 29.66
N GLY A 81 -8.59 -14.31 29.49
CA GLY A 81 -9.11 -13.98 28.16
C GLY A 81 -8.17 -13.05 27.40
N SER A 82 -7.92 -13.34 26.13
CA SER A 82 -7.16 -12.48 25.22
C SER A 82 -7.95 -11.20 24.89
N CYS A 83 -7.23 -10.15 24.46
CA CYS A 83 -7.82 -8.87 24.07
C CYS A 83 -8.67 -8.96 22.78
N ASP A 84 -8.60 -10.06 22.05
CA ASP A 84 -9.44 -10.34 20.86
C ASP A 84 -10.84 -10.86 21.21
N GLY A 85 -11.10 -11.23 22.47
CA GLY A 85 -12.38 -11.75 22.94
C GLY A 85 -12.71 -13.18 22.51
N GLU A 86 -11.84 -13.83 21.74
CA GLU A 86 -12.06 -15.18 21.18
C GLU A 86 -11.07 -16.19 21.76
N ASN A 87 -9.87 -15.74 22.15
CA ASN A 87 -8.80 -16.62 22.61
C ASN A 87 -8.50 -16.47 24.10
N THR A 88 -7.66 -17.37 24.61
CA THR A 88 -7.14 -17.30 25.98
C THR A 88 -5.62 -17.29 25.97
N ALA A 89 -5.03 -16.56 26.90
CA ALA A 89 -3.60 -16.41 27.08
C ALA A 89 -3.15 -16.95 28.44
N THR A 90 -1.94 -17.50 28.48
CA THR A 90 -1.35 -18.07 29.70
C THR A 90 -0.33 -17.09 30.24
N VAL A 91 -0.61 -16.51 31.40
CA VAL A 91 0.24 -15.49 32.03
C VAL A 91 0.70 -15.93 33.41
N PRO A 92 1.86 -15.46 33.91
CA PRO A 92 2.24 -15.65 35.30
C PRO A 92 1.15 -15.17 36.27
N LYS A 93 0.86 -15.97 37.29
CA LYS A 93 -0.22 -15.72 38.25
C LYS A 93 0.08 -14.49 39.11
N GLY A 94 -0.91 -13.61 39.24
CA GLY A 94 -0.81 -12.41 40.09
C GLY A 94 -0.26 -11.17 39.38
N LEU A 95 -0.05 -11.22 38.06
CA LEU A 95 0.20 -10.02 37.27
C LEU A 95 -1.05 -9.14 37.25
N THR A 96 -0.85 -7.83 37.39
CA THR A 96 -1.94 -6.83 37.32
C THR A 96 -1.48 -5.58 36.57
N GLY A 97 -2.45 -4.80 36.08
CA GLY A 97 -2.18 -3.53 35.41
C GLY A 97 -1.26 -3.67 34.21
N LYS A 98 -0.23 -2.81 34.13
CA LYS A 98 0.71 -2.77 33.00
C LYS A 98 1.46 -4.09 32.78
N ALA A 99 1.91 -4.76 33.84
CA ALA A 99 2.68 -6.00 33.70
C ALA A 99 1.84 -7.15 33.12
N LEU A 100 0.55 -7.20 33.45
CA LEU A 100 -0.39 -8.15 32.83
C LEU A 100 -0.62 -7.80 31.36
N ALA A 101 -0.85 -6.52 31.05
CA ALA A 101 -1.06 -6.06 29.68
C ALA A 101 0.15 -6.35 28.80
N ASP A 102 1.37 -6.08 29.28
CA ASP A 102 2.61 -6.36 28.56
C ASP A 102 2.76 -7.86 28.27
N ALA A 103 2.52 -8.73 29.27
CA ALA A 103 2.59 -10.19 29.08
C ALA A 103 1.55 -10.72 28.07
N LEU A 104 0.33 -10.17 28.10
CA LEU A 104 -0.72 -10.52 27.14
C LEU A 104 -0.37 -10.07 25.72
N MET A 105 0.14 -8.83 25.57
CA MET A 105 0.57 -8.30 24.26
C MET A 105 1.77 -9.07 23.71
N ASP A 106 2.74 -9.42 24.56
CA ASP A 106 3.90 -10.22 24.16
C ASP A 106 3.48 -11.61 23.67
N GLN A 107 2.53 -12.25 24.34
CA GLN A 107 1.98 -13.52 23.86
C GLN A 107 1.25 -13.33 22.53
N TRP A 108 0.33 -12.37 22.46
CA TRP A 108 -0.42 -12.07 21.24
C TRP A 108 0.52 -11.79 20.05
N THR A 109 1.57 -11.00 20.22
CA THR A 109 2.54 -10.71 19.15
C THR A 109 3.28 -11.96 18.65
N ARG A 110 3.55 -12.95 19.52
CA ARG A 110 4.14 -14.23 19.08
C ARG A 110 3.15 -15.10 18.33
N ASP A 111 1.89 -15.06 18.74
CA ASP A 111 0.81 -15.88 18.16
C ASP A 111 0.25 -15.26 16.86
N HIS A 112 0.52 -13.96 16.63
CA HIS A 112 0.08 -13.18 15.47
C HIS A 112 1.26 -12.54 14.70
N PRO A 113 2.14 -13.33 14.07
CA PRO A 113 3.24 -12.78 13.28
C PRO A 113 2.76 -11.87 12.13
N GLU A 114 1.55 -12.13 11.60
CA GLU A 114 0.89 -11.29 10.60
C GLU A 114 0.56 -9.87 11.11
N ALA A 115 0.55 -9.64 12.43
CA ALA A 115 0.30 -8.32 13.00
C ALA A 115 1.33 -7.27 12.54
N ASN A 116 2.54 -7.72 12.16
CA ASN A 116 3.62 -6.86 11.69
C ASN A 116 3.52 -6.53 10.19
N TRP A 117 2.44 -6.90 9.51
CA TRP A 117 2.29 -6.71 8.06
C TRP A 117 2.55 -5.26 7.61
N VAL A 118 2.18 -4.25 8.41
CA VAL A 118 2.46 -2.83 8.07
C VAL A 118 3.98 -2.58 8.04
N ALA A 119 4.70 -3.06 9.06
CA ALA A 119 6.16 -2.92 9.13
C ALA A 119 6.83 -3.67 7.96
N GLU A 120 6.36 -4.86 7.64
CA GLU A 120 6.83 -5.64 6.49
C GLU A 120 6.60 -4.91 5.17
N GLN A 121 5.41 -4.34 4.94
CA GLN A 121 5.14 -3.57 3.72
C GLN A 121 6.02 -2.33 3.63
N LYS A 122 6.27 -1.65 4.75
CA LYS A 122 7.15 -0.48 4.81
C LYS A 122 8.56 -0.81 4.39
N GLU A 123 9.11 -1.90 4.94
CA GLU A 123 10.45 -2.36 4.61
C GLU A 123 10.52 -2.85 3.17
N LYS A 124 9.58 -3.71 2.76
CA LYS A 124 9.57 -4.35 1.44
C LYS A 124 9.42 -3.36 0.28
N HIS A 125 8.63 -2.29 0.47
CA HIS A 125 8.28 -1.36 -0.61
C HIS A 125 8.74 0.08 -0.36
N ASN A 126 9.65 0.27 0.60
CA ASN A 126 10.25 1.56 0.97
C ASN A 126 9.21 2.67 1.21
N LEU A 127 8.18 2.37 1.99
CA LEU A 127 7.07 3.30 2.18
C LEU A 127 7.53 4.56 2.96
N PRO A 128 7.25 5.76 2.44
CA PRO A 128 7.63 6.99 3.12
C PRO A 128 6.77 7.21 4.36
N ALA A 129 7.39 7.72 5.42
CA ALA A 129 6.66 8.10 6.62
C ALA A 129 5.61 9.19 6.30
N PRO A 130 4.49 9.23 7.03
CA PRO A 130 3.55 10.36 7.00
C PRO A 130 4.21 11.71 7.35
N ALA A 131 3.46 12.81 7.21
CA ALA A 131 3.93 14.12 7.66
C ALA A 131 4.01 14.21 9.19
N ASP A 132 4.97 14.98 9.72
CA ASP A 132 5.06 15.27 11.15
C ASP A 132 4.09 16.39 11.53
N ASN A 133 3.11 16.04 12.37
CA ASN A 133 2.07 16.94 12.85
C ASN A 133 2.28 17.39 14.31
N SER A 134 3.42 17.05 14.93
CA SER A 134 3.74 17.36 16.33
C SER A 134 3.64 18.85 16.70
N HIS A 135 3.81 19.74 15.72
CA HIS A 135 3.67 21.18 15.87
C HIS A 135 2.26 21.61 16.34
N LEU A 136 1.22 20.81 16.04
CA LEU A 136 -0.16 21.10 16.42
C LEU A 136 -0.41 21.05 17.93
N LEU A 137 0.45 20.37 18.70
CA LEU A 137 0.38 20.35 20.17
C LEU A 137 0.72 21.71 20.81
N LYS A 138 1.43 22.56 20.07
CA LYS A 138 1.96 23.85 20.56
C LYS A 138 1.30 25.07 19.90
N GLY A 139 0.49 24.85 18.86
CA GLY A 139 -0.03 25.91 17.99
C GLY A 139 -1.41 26.45 18.39
N ASP A 140 -1.94 27.34 17.54
CA ASP A 140 -3.24 28.02 17.70
C ASP A 140 -4.45 27.07 17.68
N GLN A 141 -4.23 25.82 17.26
CA GLN A 141 -5.18 24.70 17.32
C GLN A 141 -5.13 23.93 18.66
N GLY A 142 -4.38 24.46 19.65
CA GLY A 142 -4.31 23.95 21.01
C GLY A 142 -5.55 24.31 21.84
N LYS A 143 -5.43 24.28 23.18
CA LYS A 143 -6.55 24.46 24.14
C LYS A 143 -7.48 25.63 23.79
N ASN A 144 -8.77 25.30 23.69
CA ASN A 144 -9.92 26.17 23.40
C ASN A 144 -10.14 26.54 21.93
N HIS A 145 -9.54 25.81 20.98
CA HIS A 145 -9.85 26.01 19.58
C HIS A 145 -11.26 25.51 19.22
N SER A 146 -12.01 26.30 18.45
CA SER A 146 -13.43 26.05 18.16
C SER A 146 -13.69 24.77 17.35
N TYR A 147 -12.70 24.31 16.60
CA TYR A 147 -12.77 23.07 15.82
C TYR A 147 -12.00 21.90 16.47
N GLY A 148 -11.64 22.04 17.74
CA GLY A 148 -11.05 20.97 18.56
C GLY A 148 -9.61 21.23 18.98
N ASN A 149 -9.24 20.66 20.13
CA ASN A 149 -7.86 20.63 20.64
C ASN A 149 -7.32 19.22 20.37
N TYR A 150 -6.18 19.11 19.71
CA TYR A 150 -5.57 17.81 19.43
C TYR A 150 -4.68 17.34 20.58
N SER A 151 -4.81 16.08 20.92
CA SER A 151 -3.94 15.38 21.87
C SER A 151 -2.77 14.69 21.16
N GLU A 152 -1.78 14.25 21.94
CA GLU A 152 -0.71 13.38 21.43
C GLU A 152 -1.26 12.09 20.82
N LEU A 153 -2.34 11.55 21.40
CA LEU A 153 -3.00 10.34 20.89
C LEU A 153 -3.64 10.58 19.52
N ASP A 154 -4.22 11.75 19.27
CA ASP A 154 -4.81 12.08 17.97
C ASP A 154 -3.73 12.10 16.88
N ILE A 155 -2.62 12.78 17.15
CA ILE A 155 -1.49 12.87 16.20
C ILE A 155 -0.92 11.48 15.90
N LEU A 156 -0.76 10.65 16.93
CA LEU A 156 -0.31 9.27 16.77
C LEU A 156 -1.30 8.44 15.95
N THR A 157 -2.60 8.62 16.20
CA THR A 157 -3.67 7.94 15.46
C THR A 157 -3.63 8.32 13.98
N TRP A 158 -3.52 9.60 13.65
CA TRP A 158 -3.49 10.05 12.26
C TRP A 158 -2.29 9.49 11.50
N ALA A 159 -1.11 9.50 12.13
CA ALA A 159 0.10 8.93 11.54
C ALA A 159 -0.08 7.43 11.28
N ARG A 160 -0.56 6.68 12.27
CA ARG A 160 -0.76 5.22 12.17
C ARG A 160 -1.82 4.84 11.15
N GLU A 161 -2.97 5.52 11.14
CA GLU A 161 -4.05 5.21 10.19
C GLU A 161 -3.66 5.58 8.75
N THR A 162 -2.93 6.68 8.57
CA THR A 162 -2.38 7.04 7.25
C THR A 162 -1.38 6.00 6.77
N GLU A 163 -0.45 5.60 7.65
CA GLU A 163 0.55 4.57 7.34
C GLU A 163 -0.10 3.22 7.00
N LYS A 164 -1.12 2.81 7.76
CA LYS A 164 -1.90 1.60 7.50
C LYS A 164 -2.59 1.66 6.14
N ALA A 165 -3.19 2.79 5.78
CA ALA A 165 -3.84 2.95 4.47
C ALA A 165 -2.82 2.87 3.31
N VAL A 166 -1.63 3.47 3.47
CA VAL A 166 -0.53 3.38 2.50
C VAL A 166 0.00 1.96 2.39
N ALA A 167 0.17 1.26 3.52
CA ALA A 167 0.62 -0.14 3.53
C ALA A 167 -0.40 -1.06 2.84
N GLU A 168 -1.69 -0.86 3.07
CA GLU A 168 -2.74 -1.63 2.37
C GLU A 168 -2.73 -1.34 0.87
N GLY A 169 -2.59 -0.07 0.49
CA GLY A 169 -2.44 0.31 -0.91
C GLY A 169 -1.23 -0.36 -1.56
N SER A 170 -0.11 -0.44 -0.84
CA SER A 170 1.08 -1.15 -1.27
C SER A 170 0.82 -2.64 -1.45
N ARG A 171 0.15 -3.30 -0.51
CA ARG A 171 -0.18 -4.72 -0.59
C ARG A 171 -1.00 -5.03 -1.85
N ILE A 172 -2.01 -4.21 -2.14
CA ILE A 172 -2.88 -4.35 -3.32
C ILE A 172 -2.10 -4.04 -4.60
N PHE A 173 -1.35 -2.93 -4.63
CA PHE A 173 -0.65 -2.45 -5.82
C PHE A 173 0.36 -3.45 -6.38
N HIS A 174 0.97 -4.26 -5.52
CA HIS A 174 1.96 -5.29 -5.88
C HIS A 174 1.37 -6.71 -5.97
N SER A 175 0.04 -6.86 -6.05
CA SER A 175 -0.59 -8.18 -6.09
C SER A 175 -1.70 -8.25 -7.13
N ALA A 176 -1.46 -9.05 -8.18
CA ALA A 176 -2.47 -9.31 -9.21
C ALA A 176 -3.72 -9.99 -8.62
N ALA A 177 -3.55 -10.82 -7.59
CA ALA A 177 -4.66 -11.49 -6.93
C ALA A 177 -5.55 -10.49 -6.16
N GLU A 178 -4.95 -9.56 -5.42
CA GLU A 178 -5.69 -8.54 -4.65
C GLU A 178 -6.39 -7.53 -5.54
N LEU A 179 -5.83 -7.27 -6.72
CA LEU A 179 -6.45 -6.45 -7.75
C LEU A 179 -7.60 -7.17 -8.49
N GLY A 180 -7.79 -8.48 -8.28
CA GLY A 180 -8.76 -9.27 -9.06
C GLY A 180 -8.39 -9.34 -10.54
N SER A 181 -7.09 -9.36 -10.87
CA SER A 181 -6.60 -9.35 -12.25
C SER A 181 -6.90 -10.65 -12.97
N ALA A 182 -7.64 -10.57 -14.08
CA ALA A 182 -7.80 -11.70 -15.00
C ALA A 182 -6.57 -11.91 -15.91
N SER A 183 -5.70 -10.91 -16.05
CA SER A 183 -4.49 -10.96 -16.87
C SER A 183 -3.22 -11.32 -16.09
N SER A 184 -3.33 -11.59 -14.78
CA SER A 184 -2.18 -11.78 -13.87
C SER A 184 -1.22 -10.58 -13.82
N VAL A 185 -1.69 -9.38 -14.19
CA VAL A 185 -0.91 -8.14 -14.17
C VAL A 185 -1.22 -7.37 -12.90
N SER A 186 -0.18 -7.01 -12.15
CA SER A 186 -0.25 -6.04 -11.06
C SER A 186 0.24 -4.67 -11.49
N CYS A 187 -0.10 -3.63 -10.72
CA CYS A 187 0.22 -2.25 -11.08
C CYS A 187 1.75 -2.01 -11.14
N ASP A 188 2.50 -2.63 -10.24
CA ASP A 188 3.96 -2.51 -10.13
C ASP A 188 4.73 -3.08 -11.32
N MET A 189 4.13 -3.97 -12.11
CA MET A 189 4.74 -4.48 -13.34
C MET A 189 4.96 -3.38 -14.39
N CYS A 190 4.14 -2.32 -14.37
CA CYS A 190 4.28 -1.15 -15.24
C CYS A 190 4.73 0.11 -14.48
N HIS A 191 4.40 0.19 -13.19
CA HIS A 191 4.69 1.32 -12.32
C HIS A 191 5.46 0.89 -11.07
N PRO A 192 6.73 0.44 -11.18
CA PRO A 192 7.51 0.01 -10.03
C PRO A 192 7.52 1.08 -8.92
N HIS A 193 7.14 0.71 -7.70
CA HIS A 193 6.99 1.65 -6.58
C HIS A 193 6.13 2.89 -6.88
N ALA A 194 5.04 2.72 -7.66
CA ALA A 194 4.18 3.80 -8.16
C ALA A 194 4.91 4.89 -8.97
N SER A 195 6.10 4.60 -9.50
CA SER A 195 6.80 5.49 -10.42
C SER A 195 5.98 5.72 -11.69
N ASN A 196 6.17 6.89 -12.31
CA ASN A 196 5.49 7.29 -13.55
C ASN A 196 3.94 7.36 -13.48
N THR A 197 3.36 7.34 -12.27
CA THR A 197 1.90 7.54 -12.08
C THR A 197 1.50 9.01 -12.07
N HIS A 198 2.43 9.88 -11.64
CA HIS A 198 2.31 11.34 -11.61
C HIS A 198 0.99 11.90 -11.01
N PRO A 199 0.58 11.46 -9.79
CA PRO A 199 -0.60 11.97 -9.08
C PRO A 199 -0.58 13.50 -8.92
N GLU A 200 0.61 14.11 -8.80
CA GLU A 200 0.81 15.55 -8.66
C GLU A 200 0.34 16.39 -9.86
N THR A 201 0.07 15.75 -11.00
CA THR A 201 -0.35 16.42 -12.25
C THR A 201 -1.86 16.42 -12.47
N TYR A 202 -2.64 15.70 -11.65
CA TYR A 202 -4.09 15.67 -11.76
C TYR A 202 -4.73 16.85 -11.01
N PRO A 203 -5.88 17.38 -11.48
CA PRO A 203 -6.63 16.98 -12.67
C PRO A 203 -5.95 17.38 -13.99
N LYS A 204 -6.09 16.56 -15.04
CA LYS A 204 -5.61 16.87 -16.39
C LYS A 204 -6.47 16.27 -17.50
N PHE A 205 -6.39 16.82 -18.71
CA PHE A 205 -7.09 16.27 -19.88
C PHE A 205 -6.41 14.99 -20.36
N GLN A 206 -7.06 13.84 -20.27
CA GLN A 206 -6.47 12.59 -20.76
C GLN A 206 -6.98 12.28 -22.16
N VAL A 207 -6.07 12.26 -23.14
CA VAL A 207 -6.42 12.05 -24.56
C VAL A 207 -7.12 10.71 -24.80
N GLN A 208 -6.73 9.67 -24.07
CA GLN A 208 -7.32 8.33 -24.14
C GLN A 208 -8.79 8.31 -23.69
N LEU A 209 -9.20 9.25 -22.84
CA LEU A 209 -10.56 9.35 -22.32
C LEU A 209 -11.35 10.53 -22.90
N GLY A 210 -10.71 11.42 -23.64
CA GLY A 210 -11.34 12.59 -24.25
C GLY A 210 -11.95 13.60 -23.27
N ARG A 211 -11.51 13.59 -22.00
CA ARG A 211 -12.02 14.48 -20.94
C ARG A 211 -10.97 14.79 -19.89
N VAL A 212 -11.24 15.79 -19.05
CA VAL A 212 -10.49 16.01 -17.80
C VAL A 212 -10.79 14.88 -16.83
N VAL A 213 -9.74 14.36 -16.21
CA VAL A 213 -9.78 13.22 -15.31
C VAL A 213 -9.07 13.51 -14.00
N LEU A 214 -9.47 12.78 -12.96
CA LEU A 214 -8.77 12.69 -11.68
C LEU A 214 -7.91 11.41 -11.62
N LEU A 215 -7.09 11.29 -10.57
CA LEU A 215 -6.28 10.08 -10.36
C LEU A 215 -7.12 8.80 -10.37
N ARG A 216 -8.29 8.80 -9.70
CA ARG A 216 -9.23 7.66 -9.65
C ARG A 216 -9.71 7.20 -11.03
N ASP A 217 -9.89 8.13 -11.96
CA ASP A 217 -10.29 7.78 -13.32
C ASP A 217 -9.18 7.01 -14.03
N MET A 218 -7.92 7.40 -13.83
CA MET A 218 -6.77 6.66 -14.38
C MET A 218 -6.52 5.34 -13.68
N ILE A 219 -6.72 5.26 -12.35
CA ILE A 219 -6.69 3.97 -11.64
C ILE A 219 -7.72 3.03 -12.27
N ASN A 220 -8.98 3.47 -12.43
CA ASN A 220 -10.02 2.62 -13.04
C ASN A 220 -9.75 2.28 -14.51
N TRP A 221 -9.19 3.21 -15.29
CA TRP A 221 -8.77 2.90 -16.65
C TRP A 221 -7.68 1.81 -16.67
N CYS A 222 -6.72 1.84 -15.74
CA CYS A 222 -5.74 0.76 -15.58
C CYS A 222 -6.38 -0.56 -15.11
N MET A 223 -7.36 -0.51 -14.21
CA MET A 223 -8.10 -1.71 -13.77
C MET A 223 -8.78 -2.40 -14.95
N GLU A 224 -9.52 -1.64 -15.76
CA GLU A 224 -10.31 -2.19 -16.86
C GLU A 224 -9.45 -2.68 -18.04
N ASN A 225 -8.33 -2.01 -18.34
CA ASN A 225 -7.58 -2.24 -19.59
C ASN A 225 -6.37 -3.19 -19.44
N PRO A 226 -5.26 -2.83 -18.78
CA PRO A 226 -4.13 -3.75 -18.58
C PRO A 226 -4.42 -4.85 -17.54
N VAL A 227 -5.04 -4.50 -16.41
CA VAL A 227 -5.26 -5.44 -15.29
C VAL A 227 -6.42 -6.41 -15.57
N ARG A 228 -7.38 -6.01 -16.43
CA ARG A 228 -8.58 -6.78 -16.78
C ARG A 228 -9.38 -7.18 -15.54
N ALA A 229 -9.53 -6.23 -14.61
CA ALA A 229 -10.30 -6.36 -13.39
C ALA A 229 -11.58 -5.50 -13.46
N GLU A 230 -12.47 -5.73 -12.50
CA GLU A 230 -13.66 -4.91 -12.33
C GLU A 230 -13.29 -3.47 -11.93
N LYS A 231 -14.14 -2.54 -12.37
CA LYS A 231 -14.04 -1.14 -11.98
C LYS A 231 -14.26 -0.98 -10.47
N LEU A 232 -13.36 -0.27 -9.81
CA LEU A 232 -13.48 0.05 -8.39
C LEU A 232 -14.51 1.17 -8.16
N GLN A 233 -15.33 1.02 -7.11
CA GLN A 233 -16.20 2.10 -6.67
C GLN A 233 -15.35 3.28 -6.17
N PRO A 234 -15.73 4.53 -6.49
CA PRO A 234 -14.92 5.70 -6.16
C PRO A 234 -14.58 5.84 -4.68
N ASP A 235 -15.45 5.40 -3.78
CA ASP A 235 -15.32 5.49 -2.33
C ASP A 235 -14.89 4.18 -1.66
N SER A 236 -14.66 3.12 -2.45
CA SER A 236 -14.27 1.81 -1.93
C SER A 236 -12.96 1.88 -1.12
N PRO A 237 -12.79 1.01 -0.10
CA PRO A 237 -11.55 0.90 0.65
C PRO A 237 -10.33 0.68 -0.25
N THR A 238 -10.47 -0.19 -1.26
CA THR A 238 -9.42 -0.49 -2.25
C THR A 238 -8.99 0.75 -3.03
N MET A 239 -9.93 1.54 -3.56
CA MET A 239 -9.61 2.78 -4.29
C MET A 239 -8.87 3.78 -3.39
N ARG A 240 -9.35 3.98 -2.16
CA ARG A 240 -8.71 4.90 -1.19
C ARG A 240 -7.29 4.45 -0.83
N ALA A 241 -7.09 3.15 -0.62
CA ALA A 241 -5.79 2.58 -0.30
C ALA A 241 -4.80 2.76 -1.47
N LEU A 242 -5.21 2.44 -2.70
CA LEU A 242 -4.38 2.63 -3.89
C LEU A 242 -3.98 4.10 -4.09
N GLU A 243 -4.91 5.04 -3.93
CA GLU A 243 -4.59 6.47 -3.98
C GLU A 243 -3.61 6.89 -2.89
N ALA A 244 -3.84 6.46 -1.65
CA ALA A 244 -2.96 6.77 -0.53
C ALA A 244 -1.53 6.31 -0.82
N TYR A 245 -1.37 5.08 -1.31
CA TYR A 245 -0.06 4.54 -1.69
C TYR A 245 0.59 5.32 -2.85
N ILE A 246 -0.16 5.57 -3.93
CA ILE A 246 0.36 6.31 -5.10
C ILE A 246 0.80 7.72 -4.71
N MET A 247 0.00 8.42 -3.90
CA MET A 247 0.34 9.77 -3.41
C MET A 247 1.53 9.74 -2.45
N ALA A 248 1.60 8.76 -1.55
CA ALA A 248 2.69 8.63 -0.60
C ALA A 248 4.03 8.46 -1.31
N GLN A 249 4.12 7.58 -2.32
CA GLN A 249 5.35 7.36 -3.09
C GLN A 249 5.82 8.60 -3.89
N ARG A 250 4.95 9.61 -4.02
CA ARG A 250 5.23 10.87 -4.71
C ARG A 250 5.31 12.05 -3.75
N LYS A 251 5.42 11.77 -2.44
CA LYS A 251 5.63 12.78 -1.39
C LYS A 251 6.84 13.64 -1.72
N GLY A 252 6.67 14.96 -1.62
CA GLY A 252 7.72 15.95 -1.87
C GLY A 252 7.80 16.44 -3.32
N VAL A 253 7.07 15.84 -4.26
CA VAL A 253 6.97 16.37 -5.64
C VAL A 253 5.99 17.56 -5.65
N PRO A 254 6.36 18.72 -6.23
CA PRO A 254 5.46 19.87 -6.35
C PRO A 254 4.21 19.54 -7.16
N MET A 255 3.06 20.06 -6.70
CA MET A 255 1.80 19.96 -7.43
C MET A 255 1.84 20.84 -8.68
N GLU A 256 1.55 20.25 -9.84
CA GLU A 256 1.63 20.87 -11.16
C GLU A 256 0.41 20.43 -11.97
N PHE A 257 -0.79 20.81 -11.52
CA PHE A 257 -2.04 20.35 -12.10
C PHE A 257 -2.15 20.69 -13.60
N GLY A 258 -2.68 19.77 -14.40
CA GLY A 258 -2.83 19.93 -15.84
C GLY A 258 -1.59 19.60 -16.66
N LYS A 259 -0.45 19.30 -16.03
CA LYS A 259 0.80 18.92 -16.71
C LYS A 259 0.70 17.53 -17.35
N HIS A 260 1.21 17.40 -18.58
CA HIS A 260 1.28 16.13 -19.34
C HIS A 260 2.63 15.47 -19.24
#